data_AF-A0A968GB81-F1
#
_entry.id   AF-A0A968GB81-F1
#
_cell.length_a   1.000
_cell.length_b   1.000
_cell.length_c   1.000
_cell.angle_alpha   90.00
_cell.angle_beta   90.00
_cell.angle_gamma   90.00
#
_symmetry.space_group_name_H-M   'P 1'
#
loop_
_entity.id
_entity.type
_entity.pdbx_description
1 polymer ?
#
loop_
_entity_poly.entity_id
_entity_poly.type
_entity_poly.pdbx_seq_one_letter_code
_entity_poly.pdbx_strand_id
1 'polypeptide(L)'
;MFSLLTYYPNNSPHITPLVKWIEPYSSLTLLNMKKRSFFRAPIQQDPLPMPTANYSHYALIYWRSKNKRIEPQILEWWSDLNKVDSAFPFILIEVTNDPNPPMLPPLPFLTYSRKPLFFSISVKDIEEDPSARVAFMQFLEQLTLSTTPDYESIE
;
A
#
# COMPACT_ATOMS: atom_id res chain seq x y z
N MET A 1 5.81 -14.05 -13.84
CA MET A 1 4.40 -13.77 -13.46
C MET A 1 4.47 -13.05 -12.14
N PHE A 2 3.93 -11.83 -12.03
CA PHE A 2 4.03 -11.04 -10.80
C PHE A 2 3.05 -11.57 -9.76
N SER A 3 3.52 -11.77 -8.53
CA SER A 3 2.72 -12.29 -7.43
C SER A 3 2.07 -11.17 -6.61
N LEU A 4 2.38 -9.90 -6.91
CA LEU A 4 1.89 -8.69 -6.24
C LEU A 4 1.09 -7.77 -7.20
N LEU A 5 -0.09 -7.34 -6.76
CA LEU A 5 -0.88 -6.28 -7.38
C LEU A 5 -0.87 -5.03 -6.49
N THR A 6 -0.37 -3.90 -7.01
CA THR A 6 -0.27 -2.65 -6.23
C THR A 6 -1.19 -1.58 -6.78
N TYR A 7 -2.00 -1.00 -5.89
CA TYR A 7 -2.86 0.13 -6.14
C TYR A 7 -2.21 1.42 -5.66
N TYR A 8 -2.31 2.50 -6.44
CA TYR A 8 -1.74 3.80 -6.07
C TYR A 8 -2.53 4.98 -6.66
N PRO A 9 -2.61 6.13 -5.97
CA PRO A 9 -3.34 7.30 -6.46
C PRO A 9 -2.64 7.94 -7.66
N ASN A 10 -3.43 8.29 -8.67
CA ASN A 10 -2.95 9.09 -9.78
C ASN A 10 -2.57 10.51 -9.32
N ASN A 11 -1.50 11.07 -9.90
CA ASN A 11 -1.06 12.46 -9.73
C ASN A 11 -0.45 12.83 -8.36
N SER A 12 0.10 11.88 -7.60
CA SER A 12 0.94 12.23 -6.43
C SER A 12 2.42 12.20 -6.80
N PRO A 13 3.11 13.35 -6.93
CA PRO A 13 4.52 13.38 -7.31
C PRO A 13 5.42 12.66 -6.30
N HIS A 14 5.00 12.64 -5.02
CA HIS A 14 5.71 11.97 -3.93
C HIS A 14 5.71 10.44 -4.04
N ILE A 15 4.73 9.87 -4.75
CA ILE A 15 4.59 8.41 -4.91
C ILE A 15 5.31 7.92 -6.17
N THR A 16 5.49 8.78 -7.17
CA THR A 16 6.11 8.41 -8.46
C THR A 16 7.48 7.72 -8.31
N PRO A 17 8.42 8.17 -7.47
CA PRO A 17 9.69 7.46 -7.30
C PRO A 17 9.51 6.06 -6.72
N LEU A 18 8.63 5.92 -5.72
CA LEU A 18 8.32 4.64 -5.09
C LEU A 18 7.69 3.66 -6.09
N VAL A 19 6.79 4.15 -6.95
CA VAL A 19 6.16 3.33 -8.01
C VAL A 19 7.22 2.78 -8.98
N LYS A 20 8.23 3.58 -9.34
CA LYS A 20 9.36 3.11 -10.18
C LYS A 20 10.21 2.06 -9.47
N TRP A 21 10.28 2.09 -8.14
CA TRP A 21 11.03 1.09 -7.39
C TRP A 21 10.34 -0.27 -7.46
N ILE A 22 9.01 -0.30 -7.32
CA ILE A 22 8.23 -1.55 -7.22
C ILE A 22 7.79 -2.14 -8.56
N GLU A 23 7.86 -1.36 -9.65
CA GLU A 23 7.45 -1.78 -11.00
C GLU A 23 8.01 -3.15 -11.42
N PRO A 24 9.28 -3.54 -11.09
CA PRO A 24 9.80 -4.85 -11.45
C PRO A 24 9.20 -6.03 -10.66
N TYR A 25 8.44 -5.77 -9.59
CA TYR A 25 7.91 -6.80 -8.67
C TYR A 25 6.38 -6.85 -8.66
N SER A 26 5.72 -5.84 -9.23
CA SER A 26 4.29 -5.63 -9.09
C SER A 26 3.61 -5.33 -10.43
N SER A 27 2.42 -5.89 -10.61
CA SER A 27 1.44 -5.31 -11.53
C SER A 27 0.85 -4.04 -10.91
N LEU A 28 0.79 -2.95 -11.66
CA LEU A 28 0.43 -1.63 -11.16
C LEU A 28 -0.98 -1.24 -11.62
N THR A 29 -1.87 -0.94 -10.67
CA THR A 29 -3.23 -0.45 -10.92
C THR A 29 -3.38 0.97 -10.40
N LEU A 30 -3.73 1.87 -11.30
CA LEU A 30 -3.85 3.29 -11.00
C LEU A 30 -5.26 3.60 -10.47
N LEU A 31 -5.32 4.24 -9.30
CA LEU A 31 -6.56 4.71 -8.69
C LEU A 31 -6.87 6.11 -9.19
N ASN A 32 -7.96 6.23 -9.95
CA ASN A 32 -8.36 7.50 -10.53
C ASN A 32 -9.19 8.31 -9.53
N MET A 33 -8.52 8.94 -8.55
CA MET A 33 -9.19 9.75 -7.54
C MET A 33 -9.58 11.13 -8.12
N LYS A 34 -10.87 11.53 -8.03
CA LYS A 34 -11.33 12.82 -8.57
C LYS A 34 -10.69 14.01 -7.83
N LYS A 35 -10.07 14.89 -8.63
CA LYS A 35 -9.11 15.98 -8.35
C LYS A 35 -9.35 16.99 -7.22
N ARG A 36 -10.38 16.93 -6.35
CA ARG A 36 -10.63 18.04 -5.38
C ARG A 36 -11.07 17.69 -3.97
N SER A 37 -11.11 16.43 -3.64
CA SER A 37 -11.36 16.00 -2.28
C SER A 37 -10.53 14.77 -2.13
N PHE A 38 -9.38 14.90 -1.46
CA PHE A 38 -8.51 13.77 -1.24
C PHE A 38 -9.37 12.59 -0.80
N PHE A 39 -10.28 12.70 0.18
CA PHE A 39 -11.29 11.67 0.45
C PHE A 39 -12.56 12.20 1.19
N ARG A 40 -13.31 13.14 0.58
CA ARG A 40 -14.64 13.58 1.09
C ARG A 40 -15.84 13.03 0.34
N ALA A 41 -15.65 12.49 -0.86
CA ALA A 41 -16.73 11.93 -1.67
C ALA A 41 -16.57 10.40 -1.72
N PRO A 42 -17.68 9.63 -1.63
CA PRO A 42 -17.64 8.19 -1.85
C PRO A 42 -16.99 7.89 -3.20
N ILE A 43 -16.12 6.90 -3.24
CA ILE A 43 -15.41 6.47 -4.44
C ILE A 43 -16.46 5.94 -5.43
N GLN A 44 -16.98 6.82 -6.28
CA GLN A 44 -17.79 6.45 -7.45
C GLN A 44 -16.85 6.09 -8.59
N GLN A 45 -16.26 4.90 -8.52
CA GLN A 45 -15.66 4.24 -9.68
C GLN A 45 -16.13 2.79 -9.71
N ASP A 46 -16.08 2.23 -10.93
CA ASP A 46 -16.33 0.83 -11.27
C ASP A 46 -15.90 -0.13 -10.14
N PRO A 47 -16.59 -1.27 -9.99
CA PRO A 47 -16.23 -2.26 -8.99
C PRO A 47 -14.73 -2.48 -9.03
N LEU A 48 -14.13 -2.43 -7.85
CA LEU A 48 -12.75 -2.80 -7.57
C LEU A 48 -12.29 -3.88 -8.56
N PRO A 49 -11.23 -3.68 -9.37
CA PRO A 49 -10.73 -4.78 -10.17
C PRO A 49 -10.35 -5.87 -9.20
N MET A 50 -11.13 -6.96 -9.25
CA MET A 50 -11.10 -7.97 -8.21
C MET A 50 -9.70 -8.57 -8.14
N PRO A 51 -9.23 -8.91 -6.93
CA PRO A 51 -8.26 -9.96 -6.73
C PRO A 51 -8.51 -11.10 -7.72
N THR A 52 -7.58 -11.30 -8.66
CA THR A 52 -7.62 -12.48 -9.53
C THR A 52 -6.73 -13.55 -8.92
N ALA A 53 -7.05 -14.83 -9.17
CA ALA A 53 -6.27 -15.98 -8.70
C ALA A 53 -4.79 -15.98 -9.15
N ASN A 54 -4.39 -15.00 -9.97
CA ASN A 54 -3.03 -14.82 -10.46
C ASN A 54 -2.12 -14.06 -9.48
N TYR A 55 -2.68 -13.39 -8.47
CA TYR A 55 -1.92 -12.64 -7.48
C TYR A 55 -2.05 -13.28 -6.10
N SER A 56 -0.97 -13.20 -5.32
CA SER A 56 -0.90 -13.73 -3.95
C SER A 56 -0.81 -12.64 -2.89
N HIS A 57 -0.54 -11.40 -3.32
CA HIS A 57 -0.36 -10.24 -2.45
C HIS A 57 -1.03 -9.02 -3.09
N TYR A 58 -1.60 -8.16 -2.25
CA TYR A 58 -2.20 -6.89 -2.66
C TYR A 58 -1.59 -5.76 -1.84
N ALA A 59 -1.14 -4.70 -2.49
CA ALA A 59 -0.60 -3.52 -1.83
C ALA A 59 -1.40 -2.25 -2.18
N LEU A 60 -1.54 -1.36 -1.21
CA LEU A 60 -2.07 -0.02 -1.41
C LEU A 60 -1.03 1.00 -1.01
N ILE A 61 -0.62 1.84 -1.96
CA ILE A 61 0.19 3.01 -1.71
C ILE A 61 -0.72 4.21 -1.53
N TYR A 62 -0.49 4.99 -0.48
CA TYR A 62 -1.14 6.28 -0.29
C TYR A 62 -0.15 7.32 0.23
N TRP A 63 -0.50 8.59 0.03
CA TRP A 63 0.27 9.71 0.55
C TRP A 63 -0.45 10.35 1.72
N ARG A 64 0.30 10.69 2.77
CA ARG A 64 -0.22 11.37 3.96
C ARG A 64 0.71 12.50 4.39
N SER A 65 0.16 13.71 4.42
CA SER A 65 0.85 14.85 5.04
C SER A 65 0.99 14.67 6.55
N LYS A 66 2.04 15.22 7.14
CA LYS A 66 2.37 15.17 8.56
C LYS A 66 1.19 15.65 9.39
N ASN A 67 0.92 14.95 10.49
CA ASN A 67 -0.20 15.21 11.40
C ASN A 67 -1.60 15.11 10.78
N LYS A 68 -1.75 14.71 9.52
CA LYS A 68 -3.06 14.33 8.98
C LYS A 68 -3.40 12.92 9.45
N ARG A 69 -4.66 12.69 9.75
CA ARG A 69 -5.19 11.34 9.98
C ARG A 69 -5.29 10.63 8.65
N ILE A 70 -5.17 9.31 8.67
CA ILE A 70 -5.57 8.51 7.52
C ILE A 70 -7.05 8.75 7.23
N GLU A 71 -7.40 8.81 5.96
CA GLU A 71 -8.79 9.04 5.59
C GLU A 71 -9.54 7.70 5.64
N PRO A 72 -10.50 7.52 6.57
CA PRO A 72 -11.08 6.21 6.86
C PRO A 72 -11.72 5.53 5.65
N GLN A 73 -12.22 6.31 4.69
CA GLN A 73 -12.83 5.84 3.46
C GLN A 73 -11.86 5.02 2.60
N ILE A 74 -10.56 5.33 2.63
CA ILE A 74 -9.52 4.54 1.93
C ILE A 74 -9.42 3.16 2.54
N LEU A 75 -9.35 3.12 3.87
CA LEU A 75 -9.18 1.89 4.61
C LEU A 75 -10.42 1.03 4.57
N GLU A 76 -11.60 1.63 4.54
CA GLU A 76 -12.88 0.95 4.32
C GLU A 76 -12.94 0.38 2.90
N TRP A 77 -12.62 1.19 1.89
CA TRP A 77 -12.52 0.75 0.49
C TRP A 77 -11.51 -0.40 0.32
N TRP A 78 -10.37 -0.32 0.99
CA TRP A 78 -9.35 -1.36 1.02
C TRP A 78 -9.79 -2.59 1.82
N SER A 79 -10.58 -2.40 2.88
CA SER A 79 -11.16 -3.49 3.67
C SER A 79 -12.18 -4.29 2.88
N ASP A 80 -12.98 -3.65 2.04
CA ASP A 80 -14.04 -4.32 1.29
C ASP A 80 -13.45 -5.29 0.26
N LEU A 81 -12.26 -4.99 -0.28
CA LEU A 81 -11.46 -5.99 -1.01
C LEU A 81 -11.11 -7.21 -0.16
N ASN A 82 -10.65 -7.00 1.08
CA ASN A 82 -10.27 -8.07 2.00
C ASN A 82 -11.43 -8.96 2.43
N LYS A 83 -12.64 -8.40 2.54
CA LYS A 83 -13.86 -9.18 2.85
C LYS A 83 -14.22 -10.16 1.75
N VAL A 84 -13.86 -9.87 0.50
CA VAL A 84 -14.18 -10.71 -0.67
C VAL A 84 -13.15 -11.83 -0.85
N ASP A 85 -11.89 -11.62 -0.42
CA ASP A 85 -10.79 -12.56 -0.67
C ASP A 85 -9.84 -12.70 0.53
N SER A 86 -10.28 -13.44 1.56
CA SER A 86 -9.62 -13.53 2.88
C SER A 86 -8.31 -14.35 2.92
N ALA A 87 -7.85 -14.86 1.78
CA ALA A 87 -6.69 -15.76 1.71
C ALA A 87 -5.34 -15.04 1.57
N PHE A 88 -5.35 -13.75 1.21
CA PHE A 88 -4.13 -13.03 0.83
C PHE A 88 -3.77 -11.92 1.83
N PRO A 89 -2.49 -11.76 2.17
CA PRO A 89 -2.04 -10.63 2.99
C PRO A 89 -2.22 -9.30 2.24
N PHE A 90 -2.82 -8.33 2.93
CA PHE A 90 -2.98 -6.96 2.45
C PHE A 90 -1.85 -6.10 3.02
N ILE A 91 -1.18 -5.38 2.12
CA ILE A 91 -0.06 -4.50 2.44
C ILE A 91 -0.52 -3.06 2.33
N LEU A 92 -0.27 -2.27 3.37
CA LEU A 92 -0.50 -0.84 3.35
C LEU A 92 0.85 -0.10 3.36
N ILE A 93 1.10 0.67 2.32
CA ILE A 93 2.35 1.41 2.12
C ILE A 93 2.03 2.91 2.22
N GLU A 94 2.52 3.54 3.27
CA GLU A 94 2.39 4.97 3.51
C GLU A 94 3.61 5.73 3.01
N VAL A 95 3.36 6.75 2.19
CA VAL A 95 4.35 7.79 1.87
C VAL A 95 4.00 9.04 2.67
N THR A 96 4.92 9.54 3.48
CA THR A 96 4.68 10.72 4.32
C THR A 96 5.79 11.77 4.23
N ASN A 97 5.50 13.02 4.56
CA ASN A 97 6.52 14.04 4.78
C ASN A 97 6.90 14.17 6.27
N ASP A 98 6.47 13.23 7.12
CA ASP A 98 7.03 13.11 8.47
C ASP A 98 8.47 12.58 8.39
N PRO A 99 9.48 13.30 8.93
CA PRO A 99 10.86 12.80 8.97
C PRO A 99 11.04 11.57 9.86
N ASN A 100 10.07 11.25 10.72
CA ASN A 100 10.03 9.98 11.45
C ASN A 100 8.71 9.28 11.10
N PRO A 101 8.68 8.51 10.01
CA PRO A 101 7.47 7.78 9.60
C PRO A 101 6.94 6.91 10.74
N PRO A 102 5.60 6.76 10.87
CA PRO A 102 5.03 5.87 11.87
C PRO A 102 5.49 4.43 11.64
N MET A 103 5.90 3.75 12.71
CA MET A 103 6.25 2.33 12.68
C MET A 103 5.04 1.42 12.85
N LEU A 104 3.91 1.96 13.30
CA LEU A 104 2.70 1.20 13.56
C LEU A 104 1.61 1.51 12.52
N PRO A 105 0.85 0.50 12.09
CA PRO A 105 -0.28 0.71 11.20
C PRO A 105 -1.32 1.63 11.86
N PRO A 106 -2.05 2.41 11.04
CA PRO A 106 -3.14 3.21 11.55
C PRO A 106 -4.24 2.31 12.11
N LEU A 107 -4.81 2.66 13.28
CA LEU A 107 -5.85 1.87 13.97
C LEU A 107 -6.98 1.36 13.06
N PRO A 108 -7.56 2.14 12.12
CA PRO A 108 -8.62 1.59 11.30
C PRO A 108 -8.15 0.48 10.37
N PHE A 109 -6.86 0.41 9.98
CA PHE A 109 -6.33 -0.69 9.18
C PHE A 109 -6.31 -2.01 9.97
N LEU A 110 -6.03 -1.93 11.27
CA LEU A 110 -6.08 -3.07 12.19
C LEU A 110 -7.50 -3.64 12.33
N THR A 111 -8.52 -2.77 12.31
CA THR A 111 -9.93 -3.20 12.37
C THR A 111 -10.36 -4.02 11.14
N TYR A 112 -9.68 -3.79 10.02
CA TYR A 112 -10.09 -4.28 8.70
C TYR A 112 -9.19 -5.38 8.12
N SER A 113 -8.06 -5.68 8.76
CA SER A 113 -7.13 -6.73 8.31
C SER A 113 -6.81 -7.72 9.42
N ARG A 114 -6.95 -9.02 9.10
CA ARG A 114 -6.55 -10.12 10.00
C ARG A 114 -5.04 -10.30 10.07
N LYS A 115 -4.32 -9.92 9.02
CA LYS A 115 -2.85 -10.00 8.91
C LYS A 115 -2.35 -8.67 8.32
N PRO A 116 -2.27 -7.59 9.12
CA PRO A 116 -1.89 -6.28 8.64
C PRO A 116 -0.39 -6.26 8.33
N LEU A 117 -0.03 -6.10 7.07
CA LEU A 117 1.33 -5.72 6.68
C LEU A 117 1.35 -4.21 6.44
N PHE A 118 2.26 -3.51 7.11
CA PHE A 118 2.34 -2.06 7.03
C PHE A 118 3.79 -1.61 6.85
N PHE A 119 3.98 -0.66 5.94
CA PHE A 119 5.26 -0.01 5.71
C PHE A 119 5.02 1.49 5.61
N SER A 120 5.84 2.30 6.27
CA SER A 120 5.80 3.76 6.14
C SER A 120 7.19 4.29 5.82
N ILE A 121 7.27 5.19 4.86
CA ILE A 121 8.52 5.77 4.39
C ILE A 121 8.36 7.28 4.16
N SER A 122 9.37 8.05 4.53
CA SER A 122 9.32 9.49 4.31
C SER A 122 9.71 9.84 2.87
N VAL A 123 9.20 10.97 2.36
CA VAL A 123 9.63 11.54 1.09
C VAL A 123 11.13 11.83 1.12
N LYS A 124 11.66 12.25 2.28
CA LYS A 124 13.09 12.48 2.46
C LYS A 124 13.89 11.21 2.26
N ASP A 125 13.46 10.09 2.85
CA ASP A 125 14.15 8.80 2.69
C ASP A 125 14.07 8.31 1.24
N ILE A 126 12.93 8.55 0.57
CA ILE A 126 12.76 8.22 -0.86
C ILE A 126 13.76 9.00 -1.74
N GLU A 127 13.96 10.27 -1.44
CA GLU A 127 14.74 11.19 -2.29
C GLU A 127 16.25 11.15 -1.96
N GLU A 128 16.61 10.97 -0.70
CA GLU A 128 17.95 11.22 -0.19
C GLU A 128 18.66 9.97 0.36
N ASP A 129 17.94 8.88 0.65
CA ASP A 129 18.50 7.69 1.30
C ASP A 129 18.46 6.44 0.40
N PRO A 130 19.58 6.09 -0.26
CA PRO A 130 19.69 4.86 -1.04
C PRO A 130 19.48 3.58 -0.21
N SER A 131 19.76 3.61 1.09
CA SER A 131 19.59 2.45 1.96
C SER A 131 18.12 2.15 2.23
N ALA A 132 17.28 3.19 2.37
CA ALA A 132 15.83 3.06 2.48
C ALA A 132 15.24 2.39 1.23
N ARG A 133 15.75 2.76 0.05
CA ARG A 133 15.40 2.06 -1.20
C ARG A 133 15.74 0.57 -1.13
N VAL A 134 16.99 0.24 -0.82
CA VAL A 134 17.45 -1.16 -0.78
C VAL A 134 16.62 -1.99 0.21
N ALA A 135 16.41 -1.48 1.42
CA ALA A 135 15.61 -2.15 2.45
C ALA A 135 14.17 -2.39 1.99
N PHE A 136 13.53 -1.38 1.38
CA PHE A 136 12.17 -1.52 0.86
C PHE A 136 12.08 -2.53 -0.29
N MET A 137 13.07 -2.54 -1.19
CA MET A 137 13.13 -3.52 -2.27
C MET A 137 13.30 -4.94 -1.77
N GLN A 138 14.16 -5.15 -0.77
CA GLN A 138 14.34 -6.46 -0.13
C GLN A 138 13.06 -6.93 0.57
N PHE A 139 12.34 -6.03 1.24
CA PHE A 139 11.04 -6.34 1.83
C PHE A 139 10.05 -6.84 0.77
N LEU A 140 9.91 -6.14 -0.37
CA LEU A 140 9.02 -6.57 -1.45
C LEU A 140 9.45 -7.87 -2.13
N GLU A 141 10.76 -8.07 -2.29
CA GLU A 141 11.30 -9.33 -2.83
C GLU A 141 10.94 -10.51 -1.91
N GLN A 142 11.16 -10.38 -0.60
CA GLN A 142 10.79 -11.42 0.37
C GLN A 142 9.28 -11.70 0.39
N LEU A 143 8.45 -10.66 0.31
CA LEU A 143 7.00 -10.80 0.21
C LEU A 143 6.58 -11.58 -1.04
N THR A 144 7.19 -11.27 -2.19
CA THR A 144 6.81 -11.88 -3.47
C THR A 144 7.33 -13.30 -3.65
N LEU A 145 8.37 -13.68 -2.90
CA LEU A 145 8.94 -15.03 -2.85
C LEU A 145 8.18 -15.97 -1.89
N SER A 146 7.49 -15.43 -0.88
CA SER A 146 6.69 -16.24 0.04
C SER A 146 5.41 -16.72 -0.65
N THR A 147 5.40 -17.98 -1.10
CA THR A 147 4.21 -18.64 -1.66
C THR A 147 3.28 -19.22 -0.58
N THR A 148 3.51 -18.89 0.69
CA THR A 148 2.76 -19.41 1.84
C THR A 148 2.34 -18.28 2.79
N PRO A 149 1.09 -18.27 3.28
CA PRO A 149 0.54 -17.21 4.13
C PRO A 149 1.02 -17.25 5.59
N ASP A 150 2.13 -17.93 5.89
CA ASP A 150 2.71 -17.95 7.23
C ASP A 150 3.69 -16.80 7.40
N TYR A 151 3.09 -15.62 7.55
CA TYR A 151 3.73 -14.45 8.16
C TYR A 151 3.69 -14.60 9.67
N GLU A 152 4.35 -15.63 10.20
CA GLU A 152 4.76 -15.59 11.61
C GLU A 152 6.05 -14.76 11.67
N SER A 153 5.90 -13.56 12.21
CA SER A 153 6.93 -12.81 12.92
C SER A 153 8.25 -12.58 12.16
N ILE A 154 8.28 -11.54 11.33
CA ILE A 154 9.55 -10.85 11.08
C ILE A 154 9.79 -9.97 12.33
N GLU A 155 10.50 -10.53 13.31
CA GLU A 155 11.06 -9.80 14.48
C GLU A 155 12.29 -8.99 14.09
#